data_AF-K8EJA6-F1
#
_entry.id   AF-K8EJA6-F1
#
_cell.length_a   1.000
_cell.length_b   1.000
_cell.length_c   1.000
_cell.angle_alpha   90.00
_cell.angle_beta   90.00
_cell.angle_gamma   90.00
#
_symmetry.space_group_name_H-M   'P 1'
#
loop_
_entity.id
_entity.type
_entity.pdbx_description
1 polymer ?
#
loop_
_entity_poly.entity_id
_entity_poly.type
_entity_poly.pdbx_seq_one_letter_code
_entity_poly.pdbx_strand_id
1 'polypeptide(L)'
;MSSFTIFARVLVLMLLSVTLSQGAKLPSKRVGDKATCVACNATLTEIGKDIRDKSKFIGPEEVVIESMSNVCSEVKRFITYNYPPPEMQNACREIVGTYEEKIERLMYKYAKTVEKNKKKKGEDSEDSGGENEAQEEAMMDDIFMKVCKREACKGIDLETYMQIEKSESGMRTSGIEATGQFADQDEL
;
A
#
# COMPACT_ATOMS: atom_id res chain seq x y z
N MET A 1 47.62 -33.39 -7.71
CA MET A 1 46.26 -33.70 -7.24
C MET A 1 45.72 -32.54 -6.42
N SER A 2 45.08 -31.50 -6.95
CA SER A 2 45.03 -30.93 -8.29
C SER A 2 44.32 -29.60 -8.07
N SER A 3 45.03 -28.46 -8.05
CA SER A 3 44.43 -27.13 -7.87
C SER A 3 43.25 -26.86 -8.82
N PHE A 4 43.22 -27.57 -9.96
CA PHE A 4 42.09 -27.67 -10.89
C PHE A 4 40.74 -28.08 -10.25
N THR A 5 40.71 -28.96 -9.25
CA THR A 5 39.46 -29.39 -8.59
C THR A 5 38.89 -28.31 -7.68
N ILE A 6 39.76 -27.46 -7.10
CA ILE A 6 39.35 -26.34 -6.25
C ILE A 6 38.75 -25.23 -7.12
N PHE A 7 39.42 -24.87 -8.22
CA PHE A 7 38.91 -23.86 -9.17
C PHE A 7 37.57 -24.29 -9.79
N ALA A 8 37.42 -25.56 -10.15
CA ALA A 8 36.16 -26.08 -10.69
C ALA A 8 35.00 -25.97 -9.68
N ARG A 9 35.23 -26.24 -8.39
CA ARG A 9 34.20 -26.13 -7.35
C ARG A 9 33.79 -24.68 -7.07
N VAL A 10 34.75 -23.75 -7.08
CA VAL A 10 34.47 -22.31 -6.90
C VAL A 10 33.69 -21.76 -8.10
N LEU A 11 34.03 -22.16 -9.33
CA LEU A 11 33.29 -21.78 -10.53
C LEU A 11 31.85 -22.32 -10.52
N VAL A 12 31.64 -23.56 -10.08
CA VAL A 12 30.29 -24.15 -9.97
C VAL A 12 29.45 -23.42 -8.91
N LEU A 13 30.03 -23.05 -7.77
CA LEU A 13 29.33 -22.28 -6.73
C LEU A 13 29.00 -20.85 -7.17
N MET A 14 29.89 -20.19 -7.92
CA MET A 14 29.63 -18.88 -8.54
C MET A 14 28.53 -18.95 -9.60
N LEU A 15 28.50 -20.01 -10.42
CA LEU A 15 27.44 -20.18 -11.43
C LEU A 15 26.08 -20.50 -10.80
N LEU A 16 26.05 -21.28 -9.71
CA LEU A 16 24.82 -21.57 -8.96
C LEU A 16 24.25 -20.34 -8.25
N SER A 17 25.10 -19.42 -7.77
CA SER A 17 24.63 -18.17 -7.16
C SER A 17 24.06 -17.19 -8.18
N VAL A 18 24.55 -17.20 -9.43
CA VAL A 18 24.02 -16.36 -10.52
C VAL A 18 22.67 -16.87 -11.05
N THR A 19 22.39 -18.18 -10.99
CA THR A 19 21.11 -18.73 -11.46
C THR A 19 19.97 -18.58 -10.45
N LEU A 20 20.25 -18.41 -9.15
CA LEU A 20 19.21 -18.13 -8.14
C LEU A 20 18.71 -16.67 -8.16
N SER A 21 19.38 -15.76 -8.86
CA SER A 21 18.96 -14.35 -8.98
C SER A 21 17.83 -14.12 -9.98
N GLN A 22 17.42 -15.16 -10.72
CA GLN A 22 16.22 -15.09 -11.54
C GLN A 22 15.02 -15.29 -10.62
N GLY A 23 14.65 -14.21 -9.93
CA GLY A 23 13.34 -14.10 -9.28
C GLY A 23 12.30 -14.60 -10.27
N ALA A 24 11.58 -15.65 -9.87
CA ALA A 24 10.51 -16.21 -10.65
C ALA A 24 9.62 -15.05 -11.09
N LYS A 25 9.60 -14.74 -12.39
CA LYS A 25 8.57 -13.91 -12.99
C LYS A 25 7.26 -14.68 -12.80
N LEU A 26 6.62 -14.43 -11.66
CA LEU A 26 5.22 -14.76 -11.43
C LEU A 26 4.43 -14.30 -12.65
N PRO A 27 3.47 -15.11 -13.13
CA PRO A 27 2.75 -14.82 -14.36
C PRO A 27 2.20 -13.39 -14.33
N SER A 28 2.73 -12.60 -15.25
CA SER A 28 2.44 -11.19 -15.46
C SER A 28 0.96 -11.00 -15.83
N LYS A 29 0.32 -10.02 -15.19
CA LYS A 29 -1.02 -9.46 -15.43
C LYS A 29 -2.21 -10.34 -15.03
N ARG A 30 -2.65 -10.18 -13.79
CA ARG A 30 -4.05 -10.42 -13.37
C ARG A 30 -4.92 -9.16 -13.45
N VAL A 31 -4.72 -8.33 -14.47
CA VAL A 31 -5.54 -7.12 -14.66
C VAL A 31 -7.01 -7.52 -14.76
N GLY A 32 -7.85 -6.94 -13.91
CA GLY A 32 -9.29 -7.22 -13.91
C GLY A 32 -9.72 -8.46 -13.12
N ASP A 33 -8.87 -9.04 -12.26
CA ASP A 33 -9.36 -9.98 -11.23
C ASP A 33 -9.76 -9.25 -9.92
N LYS A 34 -10.68 -9.84 -9.16
CA LYS A 34 -11.22 -9.27 -7.91
C LYS A 34 -10.12 -8.95 -6.90
N ALA A 35 -9.11 -9.82 -6.81
CA ALA A 35 -7.99 -9.66 -5.88
C ALA A 35 -7.11 -8.44 -6.21
N THR A 36 -6.84 -8.19 -7.49
CA THR A 36 -6.05 -7.04 -7.95
C THR A 36 -6.77 -5.72 -7.68
N CYS A 37 -8.10 -5.69 -7.78
CA CYS A 37 -8.88 -4.52 -7.41
C CYS A 37 -8.80 -4.19 -5.92
N VAL A 38 -9.02 -5.19 -5.07
CA VAL A 38 -8.89 -5.06 -3.61
C VAL A 38 -7.49 -4.62 -3.23
N ALA A 39 -6.48 -5.27 -3.80
CA ALA A 39 -5.09 -4.92 -3.56
C ALA A 39 -4.79 -3.49 -3.98
N CYS A 40 -5.32 -3.02 -5.12
CA CYS A 40 -5.08 -1.65 -5.57
C CYS A 40 -5.65 -0.62 -4.59
N ASN A 41 -6.88 -0.83 -4.13
CA ASN A 41 -7.49 0.04 -3.13
C ASN A 41 -6.69 0.02 -1.81
N ALA A 42 -6.33 -1.18 -1.33
CA ALA A 42 -5.53 -1.32 -0.12
C ALA A 42 -4.16 -0.63 -0.24
N THR A 43 -3.45 -0.83 -1.35
CA THR A 43 -2.13 -0.25 -1.60
C THR A 43 -2.17 1.27 -1.57
N LEU A 44 -3.08 1.90 -2.32
CA LEU A 44 -3.15 3.37 -2.35
C LEU A 44 -3.64 3.92 -1.00
N THR A 45 -4.54 3.22 -0.30
CA THR A 45 -4.95 3.58 1.07
C THR A 45 -3.76 3.61 2.03
N GLU A 46 -2.94 2.56 2.03
CA GLU A 46 -1.79 2.46 2.92
C GLU A 46 -0.68 3.47 2.54
N ILE A 47 -0.49 3.78 1.26
CA ILE A 47 0.38 4.89 0.81
C ILE A 47 -0.14 6.23 1.33
N GLY A 48 -1.44 6.50 1.18
CA GLY A 48 -2.05 7.74 1.64
C GLY A 48 -1.94 7.95 3.14
N LYS A 49 -2.08 6.87 3.93
CA LYS A 49 -1.82 6.88 5.39
C LYS A 49 -0.36 7.18 5.70
N ASP A 50 0.57 6.47 5.06
CA ASP A 50 2.01 6.65 5.30
C ASP A 50 2.46 8.08 4.97
N ILE A 51 1.97 8.66 3.87
CA ILE A 51 2.17 10.07 3.52
C ILE A 51 1.62 10.99 4.62
N ARG A 52 0.36 10.81 5.04
CA ARG A 52 -0.22 11.61 6.14
C ARG A 52 0.58 11.53 7.42
N ASP A 53 1.16 10.39 7.76
CA ASP A 53 1.93 10.25 8.98
C ASP A 53 3.31 10.92 8.86
N LYS A 54 3.97 10.80 7.70
CA LYS A 54 5.36 11.20 7.48
C LYS A 54 5.57 12.60 6.90
N SER A 55 4.57 13.20 6.23
CA SER A 55 4.69 14.56 5.64
C SER A 55 4.94 15.67 6.66
N LYS A 56 5.00 15.36 7.96
CA LYS A 56 5.44 16.31 9.01
C LYS A 56 6.96 16.34 9.20
N PHE A 57 7.68 15.36 8.66
CA PHE A 57 9.11 15.18 8.87
C PHE A 57 9.95 15.37 7.60
N ILE A 58 9.38 15.00 6.45
CA ILE A 58 10.09 14.98 5.16
C ILE A 58 9.25 15.61 4.05
N GLY A 59 9.91 16.00 2.96
CA GLY A 59 9.28 16.73 1.85
C GLY A 59 8.35 15.87 0.99
N PRO A 60 7.51 16.50 0.14
CA PRO A 60 6.48 15.81 -0.66
C PRO A 60 7.02 14.78 -1.66
N GLU A 61 8.22 15.00 -2.20
CA GLU A 61 8.84 14.07 -3.15
C GLU A 61 9.40 12.85 -2.43
N GLU A 62 10.21 13.09 -1.39
CA GLU A 62 10.82 12.06 -0.56
C GLU A 62 9.75 11.16 0.10
N VAL A 63 8.70 11.75 0.67
CA VAL A 63 7.64 10.98 1.33
C VAL A 63 6.90 10.06 0.35
N VAL A 64 6.69 10.48 -0.89
CA VAL A 64 6.01 9.63 -1.89
C VAL A 64 6.88 8.43 -2.26
N ILE A 65 8.15 8.66 -2.56
CA ILE A 65 9.10 7.60 -2.90
C ILE A 65 9.22 6.60 -1.73
N GLU A 66 9.38 7.11 -0.51
CA GLU A 66 9.52 6.29 0.68
C GLU A 66 8.24 5.47 0.96
N SER A 67 7.06 6.10 0.87
CA SER A 67 5.77 5.43 1.09
C SER A 67 5.51 4.35 0.04
N MET A 68 5.79 4.61 -1.25
CA MET A 68 5.63 3.61 -2.31
C MET A 68 6.54 2.39 -2.11
N SER A 69 7.76 2.59 -1.62
CA SER A 69 8.72 1.50 -1.35
C SER A 69 8.36 0.69 -0.09
N ASN A 70 7.97 1.37 0.98
CA ASN A 70 7.81 0.74 2.29
C ASN A 70 6.47 0.02 2.46
N VAL A 71 5.39 0.55 1.89
CA VAL A 71 4.04 -0.01 2.07
C VAL A 71 3.98 -1.47 1.62
N CYS A 72 4.58 -1.82 0.47
CA CYS A 72 4.60 -3.20 -0.02
C CYS A 72 5.59 -4.12 0.71
N SER A 73 6.46 -3.58 1.56
CA SER A 73 7.45 -4.37 2.30
C SER A 73 6.89 -4.88 3.63
N GLU A 74 5.92 -4.18 4.21
CA GLU A 74 5.35 -4.48 5.52
C GLU A 74 4.07 -5.33 5.44
N VAL A 75 4.22 -6.65 5.56
CA VAL A 75 3.11 -7.63 5.55
C VAL A 75 1.97 -7.27 6.50
N LYS A 76 2.31 -6.71 7.68
CA LYS A 76 1.35 -6.31 8.71
C LYS A 76 0.33 -5.26 8.25
N ARG A 77 0.67 -4.44 7.26
CA ARG A 77 -0.22 -3.41 6.70
C ARG A 77 -1.42 -3.99 5.97
N PHE A 78 -1.36 -5.28 5.59
CA PHE A 78 -2.39 -5.95 4.80
C PHE A 78 -3.24 -6.95 5.60
N ILE A 79 -2.99 -7.13 6.90
CA ILE A 79 -3.71 -8.13 7.72
C ILE A 79 -5.21 -7.86 7.81
N THR A 80 -5.62 -6.59 7.72
CA THR A 80 -7.02 -6.16 7.84
C THR A 80 -7.81 -6.22 6.54
N TYR A 81 -7.21 -6.73 5.45
CA TYR A 81 -7.85 -6.82 4.14
C TYR A 81 -8.23 -8.27 3.79
N ASN A 82 -9.15 -8.43 2.84
CA ASN A 82 -9.85 -9.69 2.55
C ASN A 82 -9.03 -10.82 1.91
N TYR A 83 -7.73 -10.61 1.68
CA TYR A 83 -6.83 -11.59 1.08
C TYR A 83 -5.61 -11.81 1.97
N PRO A 84 -5.07 -13.05 2.01
CA PRO A 84 -3.97 -13.37 2.91
C PRO A 84 -2.74 -12.49 2.61
N PRO A 85 -1.99 -12.07 3.64
CA PRO A 85 -0.95 -11.06 3.48
C PRO A 85 0.10 -11.34 2.39
N PRO A 86 0.54 -12.59 2.12
CA PRO A 86 1.45 -12.86 1.01
C PRO A 86 0.89 -12.50 -0.37
N GLU A 87 -0.41 -12.71 -0.60
CA GLU A 87 -1.08 -12.38 -1.86
C GLU A 87 -1.23 -10.87 -2.02
N MET A 88 -1.69 -10.18 -0.97
CA MET A 88 -1.81 -8.72 -0.94
C MET A 88 -0.46 -8.03 -1.14
N GLN A 89 0.60 -8.56 -0.52
CA GLN A 89 1.93 -8.00 -0.64
C GLN A 89 2.49 -8.14 -2.06
N ASN A 90 2.26 -9.29 -2.71
CA ASN A 90 2.64 -9.51 -4.11
C ASN A 90 1.87 -8.58 -5.04
N ALA A 91 0.56 -8.47 -4.85
CA ALA A 91 -0.28 -7.58 -5.63
C ALA A 91 0.11 -6.11 -5.44
N CYS A 92 0.45 -5.68 -4.21
CA CYS A 92 0.98 -4.34 -3.93
C CYS A 92 2.22 -4.05 -4.77
N ARG A 93 3.19 -4.96 -4.79
CA ARG A 93 4.41 -4.82 -5.60
C ARG A 93 4.10 -4.73 -7.09
N GLU A 94 3.17 -5.54 -7.58
CA GLU A 94 2.74 -5.50 -8.98
C GLU A 94 2.05 -4.18 -9.32
N ILE A 95 1.15 -3.67 -8.47
CA ILE A 95 0.44 -2.40 -8.66
C ILE A 95 1.41 -1.22 -8.66
N VAL A 96 2.29 -1.14 -7.66
CA VAL A 96 3.29 -0.07 -7.57
C VAL A 96 4.24 -0.13 -8.77
N GLY A 97 4.75 -1.31 -9.12
CA GLY A 97 5.67 -1.45 -10.26
C GLY A 97 5.01 -1.23 -11.62
N THR A 98 3.72 -1.57 -11.79
CA THR A 98 3.01 -1.41 -13.07
C THR A 98 2.56 0.03 -13.30
N TYR A 99 2.14 0.73 -12.23
CA TYR A 99 1.56 2.07 -12.31
C TYR A 99 2.41 3.15 -11.65
N GLU A 100 3.71 2.89 -11.46
CA GLU A 100 4.67 3.70 -10.71
C GLU A 100 4.55 5.20 -11.02
N GLU A 101 4.79 5.60 -12.27
CA GLU A 101 4.78 7.00 -12.69
C GLU A 101 3.42 7.69 -12.42
N LYS A 102 2.32 6.94 -12.59
CA LYS A 102 0.97 7.46 -12.39
C LYS A 102 0.67 7.64 -10.89
N ILE A 103 1.07 6.66 -10.07
CA ILE A 103 0.93 6.70 -8.61
C ILE A 103 1.79 7.84 -8.07
N GLU A 104 3.06 7.92 -8.44
CA GLU A 104 3.99 8.95 -7.97
C GLU A 104 3.46 10.36 -8.28
N ARG A 105 3.09 10.61 -9.54
CA ARG A 105 2.57 11.91 -9.98
C ARG A 105 1.30 12.33 -9.22
N LEU A 106 0.40 11.40 -8.96
CA LEU A 106 -0.86 11.66 -8.29
C LEU A 106 -0.67 11.83 -6.77
N MET A 107 0.12 10.94 -6.16
CA MET A 107 0.46 10.99 -4.74
C MET A 107 1.30 12.20 -4.38
N TYR A 108 2.14 12.69 -5.29
CA TYR A 108 2.88 13.95 -5.09
C TYR A 108 1.95 15.16 -4.94
N LYS A 109 0.87 15.24 -5.72
CA LYS A 109 -0.14 16.29 -5.59
C LYS A 109 -0.88 16.19 -4.25
N TYR A 110 -1.19 14.96 -3.85
CA TYR A 110 -1.77 14.67 -2.55
C TYR A 110 -0.83 15.08 -1.39
N ALA A 111 0.44 14.66 -1.42
CA ALA A 111 1.44 14.98 -0.42
C ALA A 111 1.65 16.51 -0.26
N LYS A 112 1.65 17.27 -1.37
CA LYS A 112 1.68 18.74 -1.32
C LYS A 112 0.47 19.33 -0.60
N THR A 113 -0.71 18.74 -0.79
CA THR A 113 -1.94 19.20 -0.16
C THR A 113 -1.90 18.90 1.34
N VAL A 114 -1.50 17.69 1.73
CA VAL A 114 -1.29 17.29 3.13
C VAL A 114 -0.30 18.24 3.82
N GLU A 115 0.84 18.53 3.20
CA GLU A 115 1.85 19.45 3.75
C GLU A 115 1.26 20.87 3.97
N LYS A 116 0.53 21.38 2.97
CA LYS A 116 -0.13 22.68 3.05
C LYS A 116 -1.18 22.73 4.16
N ASN A 117 -2.00 21.70 4.30
CA ASN A 117 -3.05 21.60 5.31
C ASN A 117 -2.46 21.57 6.72
N LYS A 118 -1.34 20.86 6.91
CA LYS A 118 -0.62 20.83 8.19
C LYS A 118 -0.01 22.17 8.57
N LYS A 119 0.56 22.91 7.60
CA LYS A 119 1.10 24.26 7.84
C LYS A 119 0.02 25.21 8.35
N LYS A 120 -1.15 25.21 7.69
CA LYS A 120 -2.31 26.01 8.11
C LYS A 120 -2.82 25.66 9.51
N LYS A 121 -2.89 24.37 9.85
CA LYS A 121 -3.32 23.91 11.18
C LYS A 121 -2.38 24.33 12.32
N GLY A 122 -1.12 24.66 12.02
CA GLY A 122 -0.16 25.20 12.99
C GLY A 122 -0.23 26.72 13.16
N GLU A 123 -0.82 27.44 12.19
CA GLU A 123 -0.94 28.91 12.20
C GLU A 123 -2.33 29.39 12.65
N ASP A 124 -3.40 28.63 12.33
CA ASP A 124 -4.78 28.98 12.67
C ASP A 124 -5.37 27.98 13.68
N SER A 125 -5.49 28.40 14.94
CA SER A 125 -6.20 27.64 15.97
C SER A 125 -7.72 27.81 15.79
N GLU A 126 -8.38 26.67 15.58
CA GLU A 126 -9.83 26.40 15.53
C GLU A 126 -10.51 26.48 14.14
N ASP A 127 -11.13 25.35 13.74
CA ASP A 127 -12.13 25.14 12.67
C ASP A 127 -11.69 24.56 11.30
N SER A 128 -10.43 24.66 10.85
CA SER A 128 -10.05 24.14 9.51
C SER A 128 -9.84 22.60 9.40
N GLY A 129 -10.06 21.85 10.48
CA GLY A 129 -9.80 20.40 10.52
C GLY A 129 -10.65 19.59 9.55
N GLY A 130 -11.97 19.85 9.53
CA GLY A 130 -12.92 19.07 8.74
C GLY A 130 -12.83 19.30 7.23
N GLU A 131 -12.57 20.55 6.81
CA GLU A 131 -12.43 20.89 5.38
C GLU A 131 -11.16 20.28 4.77
N ASN A 132 -10.06 20.27 5.52
CA ASN A 132 -8.80 19.68 5.07
C ASN A 132 -8.90 18.16 4.91
N GLU A 133 -9.57 17.48 5.86
CA GLU A 133 -9.79 16.03 5.79
C GLU A 133 -10.69 15.64 4.61
N ALA A 134 -11.79 16.36 4.39
CA ALA A 134 -12.67 16.13 3.25
C ALA A 134 -11.96 16.36 1.89
N GLN A 135 -11.08 17.38 1.82
CA GLN A 135 -10.27 17.62 0.63
C GLN A 135 -9.28 16.47 0.38
N GLU A 136 -8.60 15.99 1.42
CA GLU A 136 -7.68 14.86 1.32
C GLU A 136 -8.39 13.56 0.90
N GLU A 137 -9.57 13.30 1.46
CA GLU A 137 -10.41 12.16 1.09
C GLU A 137 -10.85 12.22 -0.38
N ALA A 138 -11.39 13.37 -0.82
CA ALA A 138 -11.81 13.55 -2.21
C ALA A 138 -10.64 13.41 -3.21
N MET A 139 -9.43 13.83 -2.83
CA MET A 139 -8.24 13.62 -3.64
C MET A 139 -7.89 12.13 -3.72
N MET A 140 -7.90 11.41 -2.60
CA MET A 140 -7.66 9.97 -2.60
C MET A 140 -8.67 9.23 -3.48
N ASP A 141 -9.96 9.56 -3.39
CA ASP A 141 -11.03 9.04 -4.26
C ASP A 141 -10.74 9.24 -5.75
N ASP A 142 -10.30 10.44 -6.13
CA ASP A 142 -9.88 10.72 -7.51
C ASP A 142 -8.68 9.87 -7.93
N ILE A 143 -7.70 9.65 -7.04
CA ILE A 143 -6.55 8.79 -7.30
C ILE A 143 -6.99 7.33 -7.48
N PHE A 144 -7.84 6.80 -6.60
CA PHE A 144 -8.42 5.46 -6.73
C PHE A 144 -9.13 5.28 -8.06
N MET A 145 -9.95 6.26 -8.45
CA MET A 145 -10.68 6.23 -9.71
C MET A 145 -9.74 6.25 -10.93
N LYS A 146 -8.64 7.00 -10.86
CA LYS A 146 -7.66 7.11 -11.96
C LYS A 146 -6.73 5.92 -12.08
N VAL A 147 -6.33 5.31 -10.97
CA VAL A 147 -5.36 4.20 -10.94
C VAL A 147 -6.10 2.86 -10.90
N CYS A 148 -6.88 2.62 -9.85
CA CYS A 148 -7.52 1.32 -9.64
C CYS A 148 -8.64 1.08 -10.64
N LYS A 149 -9.65 1.95 -10.69
CA LYS A 149 -10.83 1.67 -11.51
C LYS A 149 -10.52 1.64 -13.02
N ARG A 150 -9.79 2.64 -13.52
CA ARG A 150 -9.54 2.78 -14.96
C ARG A 150 -8.47 1.83 -15.49
N GLU A 151 -7.52 1.40 -14.66
CA GLU A 151 -6.40 0.57 -15.10
C GLU A 151 -6.43 -0.82 -14.45
N ALA A 152 -6.25 -0.90 -13.12
CA ALA A 152 -6.08 -2.19 -12.43
C ALA A 152 -7.34 -3.08 -12.48
N CYS A 153 -8.51 -2.47 -12.44
CA CYS A 153 -9.83 -3.10 -12.44
C CYS A 153 -10.50 -3.10 -13.82
N LYS A 154 -9.76 -2.81 -14.89
CA LYS A 154 -10.33 -2.71 -16.22
C LYS A 154 -11.03 -4.02 -16.59
N GLY A 155 -12.34 -3.94 -16.84
CA GLY A 155 -13.18 -5.10 -17.19
C GLY A 155 -14.08 -5.61 -16.05
N ILE A 156 -13.91 -5.13 -14.82
CA ILE A 156 -14.85 -5.35 -13.72
C ILE A 156 -15.88 -4.21 -13.73
N ASP A 157 -17.17 -4.53 -13.66
CA ASP A 157 -18.23 -3.53 -13.60
C ASP A 157 -18.27 -2.84 -12.22
N LEU A 158 -18.85 -1.62 -12.19
CA LEU A 158 -18.86 -0.78 -10.99
C LEU A 158 -19.66 -1.40 -9.83
N GLU A 159 -20.70 -2.19 -10.12
CA GLU A 159 -21.52 -2.83 -9.11
C GLU A 159 -20.74 -3.95 -8.41
N THR A 160 -20.06 -4.78 -9.19
CA THR A 160 -19.12 -5.79 -8.66
C THR A 160 -18.03 -5.14 -7.83
N TYR A 161 -17.46 -4.00 -8.27
CA TYR A 161 -16.48 -3.24 -7.48
C TYR A 161 -17.06 -2.72 -6.15
N MET A 162 -18.26 -2.13 -6.14
CA MET A 162 -18.88 -1.65 -4.91
C MET A 162 -19.28 -2.79 -3.95
N GLN A 163 -19.67 -3.96 -4.46
CA GLN A 163 -19.92 -5.15 -3.63
C GLN A 163 -18.64 -5.64 -2.94
N ILE A 164 -17.51 -5.52 -3.63
CA ILE A 164 -16.19 -5.81 -3.06
C ILE A 164 -15.91 -4.85 -1.88
N GLU A 165 -16.01 -3.53 -2.09
CA GLU A 165 -15.78 -2.54 -1.02
C GLU A 165 -16.77 -2.67 0.16
N LYS A 166 -18.05 -2.99 -0.13
CA LYS A 166 -19.07 -3.19 0.91
C LYS A 166 -18.78 -4.44 1.77
N SER A 167 -18.24 -5.49 1.17
CA SER A 167 -17.78 -6.68 1.91
C SER A 167 -16.56 -6.39 2.80
N GLU A 168 -15.76 -5.37 2.46
CA GLU A 168 -14.58 -4.94 3.24
C GLU A 168 -14.96 -4.04 4.43
N SER A 169 -15.90 -3.11 4.25
CA SER A 169 -16.37 -2.24 5.32
C SER A 169 -17.11 -2.99 6.44
N GLY A 170 -17.86 -4.05 6.10
CA GLY A 170 -18.52 -4.91 7.09
C GLY A 170 -17.57 -5.75 7.95
N MET A 171 -16.36 -6.06 7.46
CA MET A 171 -15.33 -6.78 8.24
C MET A 171 -14.53 -5.85 9.16
N ARG A 172 -14.34 -4.58 8.78
CA ARG A 172 -13.71 -3.57 9.65
C ARG A 172 -14.47 -3.36 10.96
N THR A 173 -15.79 -3.54 10.98
CA THR A 173 -16.61 -3.43 12.20
C THR A 173 -16.63 -4.68 13.06
N SER A 174 -16.43 -5.87 12.49
CA SER A 174 -16.47 -7.13 13.24
C SER A 174 -15.14 -7.49 13.92
N GLY A 175 -14.05 -6.74 13.67
CA GLY A 175 -12.73 -6.97 14.25
C GLY A 175 -12.39 -6.14 15.49
N ILE A 176 -13.29 -5.27 15.97
CA ILE A 176 -13.04 -4.41 17.16
C ILE A 176 -13.72 -4.95 18.43
N GLU A 177 -14.60 -5.94 18.35
CA GLU A 177 -15.25 -6.55 19.52
C GLU A 177 -14.61 -7.90 19.92
N ALA A 178 -13.35 -7.90 20.36
CA ALA A 178 -12.83 -8.95 21.25
C ALA A 178 -11.40 -8.64 21.73
N THR A 179 -11.26 -7.75 22.71
CA THR A 179 -10.35 -7.90 23.88
C THR A 179 -10.47 -6.64 24.73
N GLY A 180 -11.52 -6.58 25.53
CA GLY A 180 -11.70 -5.61 26.60
C GLY A 180 -12.26 -6.32 27.82
N GLN A 181 -11.59 -7.40 28.24
CA GLN A 181 -11.90 -8.07 29.48
C GLN A 181 -11.38 -7.17 30.60
N PHE A 182 -12.31 -6.45 31.22
CA PHE A 182 -12.11 -5.64 32.43
C PHE A 182 -11.28 -6.43 33.45
N ALA A 183 -10.09 -5.93 33.74
CA ALA A 183 -9.39 -6.17 34.98
C ALA A 183 -9.35 -4.85 35.73
N ASP A 184 -10.48 -4.51 36.36
CA ASP A 184 -10.50 -3.62 37.52
C ASP A 184 -10.64 -4.54 38.74
N GLN A 185 -9.51 -4.83 39.37
CA GLN A 185 -9.45 -5.26 40.75
C GLN A 185 -8.42 -4.36 41.43
N ASP A 186 -8.92 -3.32 42.08
CA ASP A 186 -8.31 -2.80 43.30
C ASP A 186 -9.40 -2.16 44.18
N GLU A 187 -9.28 -2.45 45.48
CA GLU A 187 -9.89 -1.81 46.66
C GLU A 187 -11.30 -2.24 47.12
N LEU A 188 -11.36 -3.28 47.97
CA LEU A 188 -11.68 -3.17 49.42
C LEU A 188 -11.44 -4.48 50.18
#